data_AF-A0A0D0BMQ2-F1
#
_entry.id   AF-A0A0D0BMQ2-F1
#
_cell.length_a   1.000
_cell.length_b   1.000
_cell.length_c   1.000
_cell.angle_alpha   90.00
_cell.angle_beta   90.00
_cell.angle_gamma   90.00
#
_symmetry.space_group_name_H-M   'P 1'
#
loop_
_entity.id
_entity.type
_entity.pdbx_description
1 polymer ?
#
loop_
_entity_poly.entity_id
_entity_poly.type
_entity_poly.pdbx_seq_one_letter_code
_entity_poly.pdbx_strand_id
1 'polypeptide(L)' 'MNSINVSMGTSPFQLHLGRSPCVIPPIKQSKLDNEPEDKRTHTLMAQLQNNVMEAQDSLLAAKAS' A
#
# COMPACT_ATOMS: atom_id res chain seq x y z
N MET A 1 19.43 24.46 -10.53
CA MET A 1 18.52 23.90 -11.55
C MET A 1 19.28 22.82 -12.32
N ASN A 2 19.15 21.56 -11.91
CA ASN A 2 19.91 20.45 -12.49
C ASN A 2 19.15 19.89 -13.69
N SER A 3 19.25 20.54 -14.86
CA SER A 3 18.66 20.06 -16.11
C SER A 3 19.62 19.11 -16.81
N ILE A 4 19.06 18.06 -17.42
CA ILE A 4 19.80 17.14 -18.29
C ILE A 4 20.12 17.89 -19.59
N ASN A 5 21.36 17.83 -20.04
CA ASN A 5 21.73 18.38 -21.35
C ASN A 5 21.08 17.51 -22.45
N VAL A 6 20.26 18.12 -23.31
CA VAL A 6 19.52 17.45 -24.38
C VAL A 6 20.45 16.76 -25.40
N SER A 7 21.65 17.30 -25.62
CA SER A 7 22.60 16.77 -26.60
C SER A 7 23.44 15.59 -26.09
N MET A 8 23.64 15.49 -24.78
CA MET A 8 24.52 14.47 -24.17
C MET A 8 23.80 13.53 -23.21
N GLY A 9 22.55 13.82 -22.86
CA GLY A 9 21.79 13.04 -21.86
C GLY A 9 22.38 13.09 -20.45
N THR A 10 23.42 13.90 -20.21
CA THR A 10 24.13 13.97 -18.94
C THR A 10 23.81 15.26 -18.18
N SER A 11 23.68 15.13 -16.86
CA SER A 11 23.59 16.24 -15.92
C SER A 11 24.99 16.80 -15.58
N PRO A 12 25.13 18.11 -15.29
CA PRO A 12 26.38 18.68 -14.75
C PRO A 12 26.89 17.95 -13.49
N PHE A 13 25.99 17.41 -12.66
CA PHE A 13 26.37 16.59 -11.51
C PHE A 13 27.04 15.28 -11.92
N GLN A 14 26.57 14.64 -12.98
CA GLN A 14 27.17 13.41 -13.50
C GLN A 14 28.55 13.67 -14.10
N LEU A 15 28.73 14.80 -14.78
CA LEU A 15 30.02 15.21 -15.33
C LEU A 15 31.03 15.55 -14.24
N HIS A 16 30.59 16.20 -13.15
CA HIS A 16 31.49 16.61 -12.07
C HIS A 16 31.86 15.46 -11.11
N LEU A 17 30.90 14.57 -10.78
CA LEU A 17 31.13 13.50 -9.80
C LEU A 17 31.43 12.14 -10.45
N GLY A 18 31.28 11.99 -11.76
CA GLY A 18 31.49 10.71 -12.47
C GLY A 18 30.49 9.61 -12.10
N ARG A 19 29.40 9.95 -11.39
CA ARG A 19 28.36 9.02 -10.94
C ARG A 19 26.99 9.67 -10.98
N SER A 20 25.94 8.86 -11.04
CA SER A 20 24.57 9.34 -10.93
C SER A 20 24.31 9.89 -9.52
N PRO A 21 23.59 11.02 -9.39
CA PRO A 21 23.17 11.49 -8.07
C PRO A 21 22.20 10.48 -7.45
N CYS A 22 22.38 10.16 -6.18
CA CYS A 22 21.40 9.39 -5.41
C CYS A 22 20.23 10.32 -5.07
N VAL A 23 19.28 10.46 -6.02
CA VAL A 23 18.06 11.24 -5.82
C VAL A 23 17.10 10.38 -5.03
N ILE A 24 16.76 10.81 -3.82
CA ILE A 24 15.69 10.18 -3.05
C ILE A 24 14.41 10.29 -3.89
N PRO A 25 13.78 9.17 -4.28
CA PRO A 25 12.52 9.23 -5.01
C PRO A 25 11.49 10.03 -4.21
N PRO A 26 10.65 10.86 -4.86
CA PRO A 26 9.65 11.63 -4.16
C PRO A 26 8.75 10.69 -3.36
N ILE A 27 8.55 10.99 -2.07
CA ILE A 27 7.61 10.27 -1.23
C ILE A 27 6.22 10.58 -1.78
N LYS A 28 5.72 9.70 -2.64
CA LYS A 28 4.34 9.75 -3.10
C LYS A 28 3.48 9.40 -1.90
N GLN A 29 2.59 10.30 -1.50
CA GLN A 29 1.51 9.93 -0.60
C GLN A 29 0.75 8.79 -1.28
N SER A 30 0.85 7.58 -0.70
CA SER A 30 -0.08 6.53 -1.05
C SER A 30 -1.46 7.11 -0.87
N LYS A 31 -2.32 6.97 -1.88
CA LYS A 31 -3.72 7.33 -1.77
C LYS A 31 -4.30 6.32 -0.78
N LEU A 32 -4.16 6.60 0.51
CA LEU A 32 -4.90 5.95 1.55
C LEU A 32 -6.34 6.20 1.15
N ASP A 33 -7.02 5.15 0.70
CA ASP A 33 -8.43 5.21 0.38
C ASP A 33 -9.10 5.72 1.65
N ASN A 34 -9.50 7.01 1.63
CA ASN A 34 -10.29 7.68 2.64
C ASN A 34 -11.72 7.12 2.58
N GLU A 35 -11.87 5.80 2.63
CA GLU A 35 -13.13 5.20 3.04
C GLU A 35 -13.28 5.60 4.51
N PRO A 36 -14.42 6.18 4.90
CA PRO A 36 -14.62 6.62 6.27
C PRO A 36 -14.39 5.41 7.19
N GLU A 37 -13.42 5.51 8.09
CA GLU A 37 -12.98 4.43 9.01
C GLU A 37 -14.16 3.72 9.68
N ASP A 38 -15.26 4.44 9.93
CA ASP A 38 -16.51 3.91 10.50
C ASP A 38 -17.15 2.81 9.64
N LYS A 39 -17.16 2.94 8.31
CA LYS A 39 -17.78 1.96 7.39
C LYS A 39 -16.94 0.68 7.29
N ARG A 40 -15.62 0.82 7.16
CA ARG A 40 -14.67 -0.30 7.27
C ARG A 40 -14.81 -1.04 8.59
N THR A 41 -14.86 -0.31 9.70
CA THR A 41 -14.99 -0.93 11.03
C THR A 41 -16.30 -1.70 11.17
N HIS A 42 -17.42 -1.11 10.73
CA HIS A 42 -18.72 -1.77 10.78
C HIS A 42 -18.78 -3.02 9.89
N THR A 43 -18.23 -2.96 8.69
CA THR A 43 -18.19 -4.11 7.77
C THR A 43 -17.33 -5.24 8.31
N LEU A 44 -16.16 -4.93 8.87
CA LEU A 44 -15.29 -5.90 9.51
C LEU A 44 -15.94 -6.56 10.72
N MET A 45 -16.62 -5.79 11.58
CA MET A 45 -17.35 -6.35 12.73
C MET A 45 -18.47 -7.29 12.30
N ALA A 46 -19.25 -6.92 11.29
CA ALA A 46 -20.32 -7.78 10.78
C ALA A 46 -19.76 -9.08 10.19
N GLN A 47 -18.66 -9.00 9.43
CA GLN A 47 -17.97 -10.18 8.90
C GLN A 47 -17.47 -11.10 10.01
N LEU A 48 -16.88 -10.54 11.07
CA LEU A 48 -16.40 -11.31 12.21
C LEU A 48 -17.53 -12.07 12.92
N GLN A 49 -18.66 -11.40 13.16
CA GLN A 49 -19.84 -12.02 13.76
C GLN A 49 -20.38 -13.19 12.92
N ASN A 50 -20.47 -13.00 11.60
CA ASN A 50 -20.90 -14.06 10.70
C ASN A 50 -19.94 -15.26 10.72
N ASN A 51 -18.63 -15.02 10.69
CA ASN A 51 -17.63 -16.10 10.76
C ASN A 51 -17.72 -16.89 12.07
N VAL A 52 -17.99 -16.22 13.19
CA VAL A 52 -18.17 -16.90 14.49
C VAL A 52 -19.41 -17.80 14.46
N MET A 53 -20.53 -17.30 13.92
CA MET A 53 -21.77 -18.07 13.81
C MET A 53 -21.60 -19.28 12.88
N GLU A 54 -20.98 -19.10 11.73
CA GLU A 54 -20.68 -20.19 10.79
C GLU A 54 -19.75 -21.26 11.41
N ALA A 55 -18.75 -20.83 12.18
CA ALA A 55 -17.85 -21.74 12.88
C ALA A 55 -18.58 -22.53 13.98
N GLN A 56 -19.52 -21.90 14.71
CA GLN A 56 -20.35 -22.58 15.71
C GLN A 56 -21.26 -23.62 15.07
N ASP A 57 -21.95 -23.26 13.98
CA ASP A 57 -22.81 -24.18 13.23
C ASP A 57 -22.02 -25.36 12.69
N SER A 58 -20.84 -25.09 12.12
CA SER A 58 -19.93 -26.14 11.62
C SER A 58 -19.46 -27.07 12.74
N LEU A 59 -19.15 -26.53 13.92
CA LEU A 59 -18.76 -27.32 15.09
C LEU A 59 -19.91 -28.17 15.62
N LEU A 60 -21.14 -27.65 15.65
CA LEU A 60 -22.33 -28.40 16.03
C LEU A 60 -22.59 -29.54 15.05
N ALA A 61 -22.53 -29.26 13.75
CA ALA A 61 -22.68 -30.27 12.70
C ALA A 61 -21.65 -31.39 12.84
N ALA A 62 -20.38 -31.04 13.08
CA ALA A 62 -19.30 -32.01 13.28
C ALA A 62 -19.47 -32.87 14.55
N LYS A 63 -20.13 -32.35 15.59
CA LYS A 63 -20.41 -33.09 16.84
C LYS A 63 -21.66 -33.96 16.76
N ALA A 64 -22.57 -33.66 15.84
CA ALA A 64 -23.82 -34.40 15.66
C ALA A 64 -23.68 -35.57 14.66
N SER A 65 -22.59 -35.62 13.90
CA SER A 65 -22.15 -36.77 13.11
C SER A 65 -21.24 -37.69 13.91
#